data_AF-A0A971SWX8-F1
#
_entry.id   AF-A0A971SWX8-F1
#
_cell.length_a   1.000
_cell.length_b   1.000
_cell.length_c   1.000
_cell.angle_alpha   90.00
_cell.angle_beta   90.00
_cell.angle_gamma   90.00
#
_symmetry.space_group_name_H-M   'P 1'
#
loop_
_entity.id
_entity.type
_entity.pdbx_description
1 polymer ?
#
loop_
_entity_poly.entity_id
_entity_poly.type
_entity_poly.pdbx_seq_one_letter_code
_entity_poly.pdbx_strand_id
1 'polypeptide(L)'
;MLGLVAAFVLSGCGSIFPPKATLTPTPTETLTSTPTFTPTATSTETPTQTATPTETLTPTETPTETPTLTPTWEPIPGMLWPRATFTANDITWGTWCPDRGTNVSCETEYRLYGGVCTVGMTCYDSCGFYYSVDTIRYYDGPYTFTGPCY
;
A
#
# COMPACT_ATOMS: atom_id res chain seq x y z
N MET A 1 -56.31 62.97 -58.92
CA MET A 1 -56.40 61.59 -58.44
C MET A 1 -57.21 61.64 -57.14
N LEU A 2 -58.55 61.71 -57.22
CA LEU A 2 -59.47 60.57 -57.33
C LEU A 2 -59.47 59.74 -56.02
N GLY A 3 -60.31 60.10 -55.06
CA GLY A 3 -61.47 59.27 -54.61
C GLY A 3 -61.24 58.82 -53.15
N LEU A 4 -62.21 58.45 -52.30
CA LEU A 4 -63.65 58.27 -52.41
C LEU A 4 -64.20 57.89 -50.99
N VAL A 5 -65.36 58.46 -50.59
CA VAL A 5 -66.50 57.88 -49.79
C VAL A 5 -66.25 57.41 -48.33
N ALA A 6 -66.88 57.93 -47.26
CA ALA A 6 -68.26 58.31 -46.89
C ALA A 6 -69.15 57.16 -46.34
N ALA A 7 -69.59 57.27 -45.07
CA ALA A 7 -70.74 56.58 -44.46
C ALA A 7 -70.91 57.07 -43.01
N PHE A 8 -72.08 57.21 -42.37
CA PHE A 8 -73.48 57.40 -42.75
C PHE A 8 -74.16 57.68 -41.38
N VAL A 9 -74.85 58.81 -41.20
CA VAL A 9 -75.51 59.20 -39.93
C VAL A 9 -77.02 59.10 -40.12
N LEU A 10 -77.73 58.35 -39.29
CA LEU A 10 -79.18 58.48 -39.15
C LEU A 10 -79.56 58.62 -37.69
N SER A 11 -80.23 59.74 -37.41
CA SER A 11 -80.80 60.16 -36.14
C SER A 11 -82.32 60.09 -36.24
N GLY A 12 -82.96 59.58 -35.20
CA GLY A 12 -84.25 60.07 -34.74
C GLY A 12 -85.42 59.09 -34.82
N CYS A 13 -86.01 58.79 -33.65
CA CYS A 13 -87.44 59.02 -33.39
C CYS A 13 -87.67 58.96 -31.86
N GLY A 14 -88.45 59.91 -31.32
CA GLY A 14 -88.66 60.09 -29.88
C GLY A 14 -89.86 59.34 -29.30
N SER A 15 -89.99 59.42 -27.97
CA SER A 15 -91.21 59.74 -27.19
C SER A 15 -91.25 59.03 -25.82
N ILE A 16 -91.03 59.83 -24.78
CA ILE A 16 -91.72 59.93 -23.47
C ILE A 16 -92.57 58.73 -23.02
N PHE A 17 -92.26 58.18 -21.83
CA PHE A 17 -93.18 57.80 -20.74
C PHE A 17 -92.38 57.61 -19.42
N PRO A 18 -92.74 58.21 -18.27
CA PRO A 18 -92.22 57.79 -16.97
C PRO A 18 -93.02 56.57 -16.48
N PRO A 19 -92.46 55.65 -15.68
CA PRO A 19 -92.93 55.61 -14.29
C PRO A 19 -92.02 54.92 -13.24
N LYS A 20 -92.44 55.12 -11.98
CA LYS A 20 -92.48 54.16 -10.85
C LYS A 20 -91.20 53.85 -10.06
N ALA A 21 -91.15 54.44 -8.86
CA ALA A 21 -90.24 54.06 -7.78
C ALA A 21 -90.40 52.58 -7.40
N THR A 22 -89.27 51.89 -7.27
CA THR A 22 -89.17 50.48 -6.88
C THR A 22 -88.43 50.43 -5.53
N LEU A 23 -89.03 49.78 -4.52
CA LEU A 23 -88.43 49.60 -3.20
C LEU A 23 -87.33 48.54 -3.26
N THR A 24 -86.10 48.93 -2.90
CA THR A 24 -84.91 48.08 -2.87
C THR A 24 -84.85 47.31 -1.55
N PRO A 25 -84.58 45.99 -1.54
CA PRO A 25 -84.47 45.22 -0.31
C PRO A 25 -83.24 45.62 0.51
N THR A 26 -83.44 45.78 1.82
CA THR A 26 -82.42 46.11 2.83
C THR A 26 -81.45 44.94 3.02
N PRO A 27 -80.12 45.16 3.01
CA PRO A 27 -79.15 44.09 3.24
C PRO A 27 -79.23 43.55 4.67
N THR A 28 -79.31 42.23 4.81
CA THR A 28 -79.23 41.52 6.10
C THR A 28 -77.75 41.30 6.45
N GLU A 29 -77.31 41.87 7.57
CA GLU A 29 -75.98 41.68 8.13
C GLU A 29 -75.73 40.19 8.41
N THR A 30 -74.73 39.61 7.75
CA THR A 30 -74.36 38.20 7.88
C THR A 30 -73.27 38.08 8.95
N LEU A 31 -73.59 37.46 10.09
CA LEU A 31 -72.61 37.21 11.16
C LEU A 31 -71.48 36.32 10.62
N THR A 32 -70.27 36.89 10.61
CA THR A 32 -69.07 36.24 10.09
C THR A 32 -68.46 35.38 11.20
N SER A 33 -68.27 34.08 10.97
CA SER A 33 -67.64 33.19 11.94
C SER A 33 -66.14 33.46 12.02
N THR A 34 -65.65 33.71 13.23
CA THR A 34 -64.25 33.96 13.55
C THR A 34 -63.44 32.66 13.41
N PRO A 35 -62.27 32.64 12.73
CA PRO A 35 -61.43 31.45 12.71
C PRO A 35 -60.82 31.22 14.10
N THR A 36 -61.00 30.02 14.63
CA THR A 36 -60.43 29.58 15.91
C THR A 36 -59.03 29.03 15.65
N PHE A 37 -58.00 29.63 16.25
CA PHE A 37 -56.63 29.11 16.17
C PHE A 37 -56.55 27.77 16.91
N THR A 38 -56.26 26.69 16.19
CA THR A 38 -55.97 25.38 16.76
C THR A 38 -54.48 25.34 17.14
N PRO A 39 -54.09 25.02 18.39
CA PRO A 39 -52.68 24.86 18.71
C PRO A 39 -52.13 23.67 17.94
N THR A 40 -51.12 23.90 17.12
CA THR A 40 -50.39 22.85 16.42
C THR A 40 -49.47 22.17 17.42
N ALA A 41 -49.54 20.85 17.54
CA ALA A 41 -48.64 20.09 18.41
C ALA A 41 -47.21 20.21 17.90
N THR A 42 -46.34 20.85 18.68
CA THR A 42 -44.90 20.93 18.40
C THR A 42 -44.28 19.57 18.66
N SER A 43 -43.67 18.94 17.65
CA SER A 43 -42.89 17.71 17.82
C SER A 43 -41.62 18.03 18.59
N THR A 44 -41.51 17.54 19.82
CA THR A 44 -40.28 17.59 20.61
C THR A 44 -39.30 16.54 20.07
N GLU A 45 -38.24 16.99 19.41
CA GLU A 45 -37.09 16.14 19.04
C GLU A 45 -36.52 15.52 20.33
N THR A 46 -36.58 14.19 20.42
CA THR A 46 -35.98 13.44 21.53
C THR A 46 -34.49 13.28 21.22
N PRO A 47 -33.56 13.58 22.15
CA PRO A 47 -32.14 13.44 21.88
C PRO A 47 -31.83 11.97 21.57
N THR A 48 -31.38 11.73 20.34
CA THR A 48 -30.90 10.41 19.93
C THR A 48 -29.55 10.17 20.61
N GLN A 49 -29.42 9.08 21.36
CA GLN A 49 -28.16 8.71 22.00
C GLN A 49 -27.12 8.43 20.92
N THR A 50 -26.13 9.32 20.82
CA THR A 50 -24.95 9.12 19.95
C THR A 50 -24.17 7.92 20.47
N ALA A 51 -24.06 6.87 19.66
CA ALA A 51 -23.23 5.72 19.99
C ALA A 51 -21.77 6.18 20.11
N THR A 52 -21.18 6.01 21.31
CA THR A 52 -19.75 6.21 21.54
C THR A 52 -18.96 5.25 20.65
N PRO A 53 -17.97 5.71 19.87
CA PRO A 53 -17.13 4.82 19.10
C PRO A 53 -16.38 3.90 20.06
N THR A 54 -16.59 2.59 19.91
CA THR A 54 -15.79 1.58 20.59
C THR A 54 -14.43 1.54 19.90
N GLU A 55 -13.36 1.88 20.61
CA GLU A 55 -12.00 1.72 20.06
C GLU A 55 -11.76 0.25 19.75
N THR A 56 -11.77 -0.06 18.46
CA THR A 56 -11.39 -1.38 17.97
C THR A 56 -9.87 -1.41 18.00
N LEU A 57 -9.30 -2.21 18.92
CA LEU A 57 -7.86 -2.43 18.96
C LEU A 57 -7.42 -3.03 17.62
N THR A 58 -6.77 -2.22 16.79
CA THR A 58 -6.09 -2.66 15.58
C THR A 58 -5.07 -3.72 15.98
N PRO A 59 -5.04 -4.90 15.33
CA PRO A 59 -4.01 -5.89 15.61
C PRO A 59 -2.65 -5.26 15.27
N THR A 60 -1.80 -5.14 16.28
CA THR A 60 -0.39 -4.79 16.09
C THR A 60 0.24 -5.91 15.29
N GLU A 61 0.63 -5.61 14.05
CA GLU A 61 1.48 -6.47 13.23
C GLU A 61 2.73 -6.80 14.05
N THR A 62 2.78 -8.01 14.58
CA THR A 62 3.97 -8.52 15.25
C THR A 62 5.01 -8.68 14.15
N PRO A 63 6.22 -8.08 14.28
CA PRO A 63 7.26 -8.29 13.28
C PRO A 63 7.50 -9.80 13.18
N THR A 64 7.08 -10.36 12.04
CA THR A 64 7.41 -11.73 11.71
C THR A 64 8.91 -11.73 11.49
N GLU A 65 9.64 -12.26 12.47
CA GLU A 65 11.06 -12.57 12.35
C GLU A 65 11.22 -13.36 11.04
N THR A 66 11.71 -12.67 10.02
CA THR A 66 12.10 -13.33 8.77
C THR A 66 13.19 -14.30 9.20
N PRO A 67 13.10 -15.61 8.88
CA PRO A 67 14.15 -16.53 9.26
C PRO A 67 15.43 -16.00 8.65
N THR A 68 16.30 -15.46 9.52
CA THR A 68 17.67 -15.19 9.15
C THR A 68 18.19 -16.55 8.74
N LEU A 69 18.56 -16.71 7.47
CA LEU A 69 19.21 -17.91 6.99
C LEU A 69 20.55 -17.99 7.73
N THR A 70 20.52 -18.55 8.94
CA THR A 70 21.70 -19.10 9.58
C THR A 70 22.29 -20.02 8.51
N PRO A 71 23.56 -19.85 8.10
CA PRO A 71 24.16 -20.76 7.15
C PRO A 71 24.16 -22.14 7.83
N THR A 72 23.14 -22.92 7.53
CA THR A 72 23.09 -24.33 7.87
C THR A 72 24.31 -24.90 7.16
N TRP A 73 25.23 -25.47 7.92
CA TRP A 73 26.34 -26.25 7.39
C TRP A 73 25.77 -27.55 6.77
N GLU A 74 24.92 -27.39 5.75
CA GLU A 74 24.63 -28.44 4.79
C GLU A 74 25.97 -28.72 4.08
N PRO A 75 26.28 -29.99 3.73
CA PRO A 75 27.48 -30.29 2.98
C PRO A 75 27.43 -29.51 1.67
N ILE A 76 28.12 -28.36 1.64
CA ILE A 76 28.10 -27.46 0.50
C ILE A 76 28.67 -28.26 -0.67
N PRO A 77 27.92 -28.44 -1.77
CA PRO A 77 28.35 -29.30 -2.86
C PRO A 77 29.68 -28.82 -3.43
N GLY A 78 30.53 -29.76 -3.86
CA GLY A 78 31.79 -29.46 -4.54
C GLY A 78 32.96 -29.03 -3.65
N MET A 79 32.82 -29.10 -2.32
CA MET A 79 33.92 -28.78 -1.41
C MET A 79 35.07 -29.79 -1.50
N LEU A 80 36.28 -29.29 -1.76
CA LEU A 80 37.53 -30.06 -1.84
C LEU A 80 38.46 -29.66 -0.69
N TRP A 81 38.56 -30.47 0.35
CA TRP A 81 39.44 -30.17 1.48
C TRP A 81 40.89 -30.57 1.20
N PRO A 82 41.88 -29.74 1.56
CA PRO A 82 43.28 -30.10 1.44
C PRO A 82 43.62 -31.17 2.48
N ARG A 83 44.61 -32.02 2.18
CA ARG A 83 45.15 -32.94 3.18
C ARG A 83 46.23 -32.21 3.97
N ALA A 84 45.81 -31.44 4.96
CA ALA A 84 46.68 -30.77 5.92
C ALA A 84 45.90 -30.52 7.21
N THR A 85 46.60 -30.22 8.30
CA THR A 85 45.94 -29.78 9.53
C THR A 85 45.59 -28.30 9.40
N PHE A 86 44.32 -27.97 9.58
CA PHE A 86 43.80 -26.60 9.62
C PHE A 86 42.56 -26.53 10.51
N THR A 87 42.15 -25.32 10.85
CA THR A 87 40.99 -24.99 11.67
C THR A 87 40.04 -24.07 10.91
N ALA A 88 38.85 -23.80 11.47
CA ALA A 88 37.89 -22.90 10.86
C ALA A 88 38.42 -21.47 10.65
N ASN A 89 39.38 -21.03 11.47
CA ASN A 89 39.99 -19.69 11.38
C ASN A 89 40.96 -19.55 10.19
N ASP A 90 41.36 -20.67 9.61
CA ASP A 90 42.27 -20.73 8.45
C ASP A 90 41.50 -20.65 7.13
N ILE A 91 40.16 -20.69 7.21
CA ILE A 91 39.29 -20.67 6.05
C ILE A 91 38.80 -19.24 5.81
N THR A 92 39.00 -18.75 4.60
CA THR A 92 38.36 -17.52 4.13
C THR A 92 37.29 -17.88 3.11
N TRP A 93 36.05 -17.46 3.35
CA TRP A 93 34.91 -17.75 2.47
C TRP A 93 34.68 -16.64 1.45
N GLY A 94 34.32 -17.03 0.24
CA GLY A 94 33.81 -16.15 -0.79
C GLY A 94 32.37 -15.70 -0.51
N THR A 95 31.89 -14.77 -1.32
CA THR A 95 30.52 -14.26 -1.23
C THR A 95 29.50 -15.27 -1.75
N TRP A 96 28.27 -15.22 -1.28
CA TRP A 96 27.22 -16.12 -1.76
C TRP A 96 26.82 -15.86 -3.22
N CYS A 97 26.46 -16.91 -3.97
CA CYS A 97 25.86 -16.83 -5.30
C CYS A 97 24.95 -18.06 -5.55
N PRO A 98 24.07 -18.03 -6.58
CA PRO A 98 23.19 -19.16 -6.89
C PRO A 98 23.92 -20.44 -7.34
N ASP A 99 25.02 -20.34 -8.09
CA ASP A 99 25.75 -21.48 -8.68
C ASP A 99 26.96 -21.94 -7.82
N ARG A 100 26.97 -21.57 -6.53
CA ARG A 100 28.06 -21.82 -5.58
C ARG A 100 28.36 -23.32 -5.47
N GLY A 101 29.63 -23.69 -5.56
CA GLY A 101 30.07 -25.10 -5.46
C GLY A 101 29.96 -25.91 -6.76
N THR A 102 29.65 -25.27 -7.89
CA THR A 102 29.66 -25.93 -9.21
C THR A 102 30.99 -25.68 -9.95
N ASN A 103 31.49 -26.68 -10.68
CA ASN A 103 32.76 -26.61 -11.42
C ASN A 103 33.95 -26.13 -10.56
N VAL A 104 34.09 -26.70 -9.36
CA VAL A 104 35.12 -26.30 -8.41
C VAL A 104 36.51 -26.73 -8.88
N SER A 105 37.43 -25.77 -8.94
CA SER A 105 38.85 -25.98 -9.21
C SER A 105 39.67 -25.29 -8.12
N CYS A 106 40.68 -25.96 -7.59
CA CYS A 106 41.54 -25.42 -6.54
C CYS A 106 43.00 -25.40 -6.97
N GLU A 107 43.69 -24.31 -6.68
CA GLU A 107 45.14 -24.22 -6.70
C GLU A 107 45.64 -24.51 -5.29
N THR A 108 46.56 -25.46 -5.15
CA THR A 108 47.03 -25.94 -3.85
C THR A 108 48.54 -26.03 -3.81
N GLU A 109 49.12 -25.45 -2.77
CA GLU A 109 50.53 -25.52 -2.44
C GLU A 109 50.69 -26.14 -1.06
N TYR A 110 51.53 -27.19 -0.95
CA TYR A 110 51.91 -27.77 0.33
C TYR A 110 53.38 -27.47 0.64
N ARG A 111 53.66 -27.02 1.87
CA ARG A 111 55.01 -26.71 2.34
C ARG A 111 55.34 -27.45 3.63
N LEU A 112 56.59 -27.88 3.76
CA LEU A 112 57.15 -28.42 5.01
C LEU A 112 58.04 -27.36 5.68
N TYR A 113 57.63 -26.91 6.86
CA TYR A 113 58.41 -26.03 7.74
C TYR A 113 58.92 -26.82 8.94
N GLY A 114 60.21 -27.16 8.95
CA GLY A 114 60.81 -27.91 10.08
C GLY A 114 60.10 -29.22 10.42
N GLY A 115 59.50 -29.89 9.42
CA GLY A 115 58.70 -31.11 9.59
C GLY A 115 57.19 -30.90 9.77
N VAL A 116 56.72 -29.65 9.86
CA VAL A 116 55.29 -29.32 9.90
C VAL A 116 54.76 -29.13 8.50
N CYS A 117 53.75 -29.90 8.13
CA CYS A 117 53.10 -29.81 6.81
C CYS A 117 51.98 -28.77 6.83
N THR A 118 52.08 -27.79 5.95
CA THR A 118 51.20 -26.63 5.85
C THR A 118 50.61 -26.54 4.45
N VAL A 119 49.51 -25.81 4.29
CA VAL A 119 48.83 -25.67 3.01
C VAL A 119 48.41 -24.22 2.75
N GLY A 120 48.58 -23.80 1.50
CA GLY A 120 47.90 -22.66 0.91
C GLY A 120 47.04 -23.18 -0.23
N MET A 121 45.72 -23.08 -0.09
CA MET A 121 44.77 -23.55 -1.09
C MET A 121 43.78 -22.45 -1.40
N THR A 122 43.54 -22.20 -2.68
CA THR A 122 42.51 -21.27 -3.15
C THR A 122 41.62 -21.97 -4.15
N CYS A 123 40.32 -22.01 -3.86
CA CYS A 123 39.32 -22.65 -4.69
C CYS A 123 38.43 -21.62 -5.36
N TYR A 124 38.18 -21.86 -6.63
CA TYR A 124 37.26 -21.12 -7.48
C TYR A 124 36.16 -22.05 -7.97
N ASP A 125 34.97 -21.51 -8.17
CA ASP A 125 33.83 -22.20 -8.77
C ASP A 125 33.25 -21.34 -9.91
N SER A 126 32.09 -21.73 -10.45
CA SER A 126 31.41 -20.96 -11.51
C SER A 126 31.13 -19.49 -11.16
N CYS A 127 31.14 -19.12 -9.88
CA CYS A 127 30.91 -17.76 -9.41
C CYS A 127 32.21 -16.98 -9.10
N GLY A 128 33.38 -17.58 -9.28
CA GLY A 128 34.67 -16.98 -8.93
C GLY A 128 35.18 -17.50 -7.58
N PHE A 129 35.74 -16.62 -6.74
CA PHE A 129 36.35 -17.04 -5.48
C PHE A 129 35.32 -17.74 -4.59
N TYR A 130 35.62 -18.99 -4.21
CA TYR A 130 34.74 -19.81 -3.39
C TYR A 130 35.23 -19.87 -1.94
N TYR A 131 36.45 -20.33 -1.72
CA TYR A 131 37.11 -20.27 -0.42
C TYR A 131 38.61 -20.47 -0.56
N SER A 132 39.34 -20.15 0.50
CA SER A 132 40.75 -20.51 0.65
C SER A 132 41.02 -21.11 2.02
N VAL A 133 42.04 -21.95 2.10
CA VAL A 133 42.61 -22.47 3.35
C VAL A 133 44.08 -22.07 3.38
N ASP A 134 44.50 -21.32 4.40
CA ASP A 134 45.89 -20.87 4.52
C ASP A 134 46.43 -21.08 5.93
N THR A 135 47.30 -22.07 6.07
CA THR A 135 48.12 -22.29 7.27
C THR A 135 49.58 -21.92 7.07
N ILE A 136 49.99 -21.62 5.83
CA ILE A 136 51.35 -21.18 5.50
C ILE A 136 51.65 -19.84 6.16
N ARG A 137 50.66 -18.95 6.27
CA ARG A 137 50.79 -17.62 6.93
C ARG A 137 51.33 -17.64 8.37
N TYR A 138 51.31 -18.79 9.03
CA TYR A 138 51.81 -18.92 10.41
C TYR A 138 53.30 -19.24 10.50
N TYR A 139 53.95 -19.50 9.37
CA TYR A 139 55.33 -19.98 9.35
C TYR A 139 56.19 -19.11 8.46
N ASP A 140 57.29 -18.63 9.04
CA ASP A 140 58.35 -17.95 8.34
C ASP A 140 59.62 -18.81 8.33
N GLY A 141 60.48 -18.61 7.33
CA GLY A 141 61.76 -19.28 7.21
C GLY A 141 61.81 -20.32 6.08
N PRO A 142 62.87 -21.15 6.07
CA PRO A 142 63.11 -22.08 4.97
C PRO A 142 62.04 -23.18 4.96
N TYR A 143 61.55 -23.50 3.77
CA TYR A 143 60.60 -24.57 3.54
C TYR A 143 61.02 -25.41 2.34
N THR A 144 60.44 -26.60 2.25
CA THR A 144 60.45 -27.40 1.02
C THR A 144 59.04 -27.60 0.51
N PHE A 145 58.89 -27.59 -0.82
CA PHE A 145 57.64 -28.00 -1.45
C PHE A 145 57.42 -29.50 -1.23
N THR A 146 56.17 -29.88 -1.00
CA THR A 146 55.76 -31.27 -0.81
C THR A 146 54.45 -31.55 -1.53
N GLY A 147 54.08 -32.83 -1.61
CA GLY A 147 52.71 -33.24 -1.92
C GLY A 147 51.77 -33.10 -0.71
N PRO A 148 50.54 -33.64 -0.82
CA PRO A 148 49.57 -33.64 0.28
C PRO A 148 50.17 -34.21 1.58
N CYS A 149 49.75 -33.70 2.73
CA CYS A 149 50.20 -34.23 4.02
C CYS A 149 49.62 -35.65 4.24
N TYR A 150 50.44 -36.58 4.72
CA TYR A 150 50.08 -37.96 5.02
C TYR A 150 50.43 -38.31 6.47
#